data_AF-A0A359M2F6-F1
#
_entry.id   AF-A0A359M2F6-F1
#
_cell.length_a   1.000
_cell.length_b   1.000
_cell.length_c   1.000
_cell.angle_alpha   90.00
_cell.angle_beta   90.00
_cell.angle_gamma   90.00
#
_symmetry.space_group_name_H-M   'P 1'
#
loop_
_entity.id
_entity.type
_entity.pdbx_description
1 polymer ?
#
loop_
_entity_poly.entity_id
_entity_poly.type
_entity_poly.pdbx_seq_one_letter_code
_entity_poly.pdbx_strand_id
1 'polypeptide(L)'
;MKRTRVRVSREEAWRALFPAGQPNPLEALAPDLQERAREAAEMILNAHEDYSARFRELTAAAQGIFERRDWARGRYNAEQRVRLYRDSVNELAFHLHACFGAKMTDRAFWMGARRA
;
A
#
# COMPACT_ATOMS: atom_id res chain seq x y z
N MET A 1 12.37 -3.40 31.17
CA MET A 1 11.88 -2.08 30.71
C MET A 1 11.01 -2.29 29.46
N LYS A 2 9.68 -2.38 29.60
CA LYS A 2 8.78 -2.62 28.46
C LYS A 2 8.62 -1.31 27.69
N ARG A 3 9.06 -1.26 26.42
CA ARG A 3 8.84 -0.09 25.56
C ARG A 3 7.35 0.03 25.27
N THR A 4 6.67 0.96 25.91
CA THR A 4 5.30 1.35 25.58
C THR A 4 5.32 1.99 24.19
N ARG A 5 4.80 1.30 23.17
CA ARG A 5 4.66 1.84 21.82
C ARG A 5 3.54 2.88 21.87
N VAL A 6 3.88 4.17 21.82
CA VAL A 6 2.89 5.23 21.66
C VAL A 6 2.23 5.04 20.29
N ARG A 7 0.91 4.84 20.28
CA ARG A 7 0.12 4.88 19.04
C ARG A 7 0.01 6.34 18.61
N VAL A 8 0.84 6.74 17.66
CA VAL A 8 0.69 8.02 16.96
C VAL A 8 -0.59 7.94 16.13
N SER A 9 -1.45 8.95 16.21
CA SER A 9 -2.66 8.99 15.40
C SER A 9 -2.31 9.11 13.91
N ARG A 10 -3.20 8.67 13.03
CA ARG A 10 -3.01 8.84 11.57
C ARG A 10 -2.78 10.30 11.21
N GLU A 11 -3.49 11.22 11.87
CA GLU A 11 -3.34 12.66 11.65
C GLU A 11 -1.99 13.19 12.09
N GLU A 12 -1.49 12.77 13.25
CA GLU A 12 -0.17 13.17 13.75
C GLU A 12 0.95 12.66 12.83
N ALA A 13 0.85 11.40 12.39
CA ALA A 13 1.78 10.83 11.42
C ALA A 13 1.74 11.58 10.08
N TRP A 14 0.54 11.97 9.63
CA TRP A 14 0.37 12.76 8.42
C TRP A 14 0.98 14.16 8.54
N ARG A 15 0.74 14.86 9.65
CA ARG A 15 1.36 16.18 9.94
C ARG A 15 2.88 16.09 10.07
N ALA A 16 3.42 15.00 10.60
CA ALA A 16 4.86 14.79 10.68
C ALA A 16 5.50 14.62 9.29
N LEU A 17 4.79 13.98 8.35
CA LEU A 17 5.25 13.82 6.96
C LEU A 17 5.05 15.08 6.12
N PHE A 18 4.02 15.88 6.44
CA PHE A 18 3.67 17.11 5.74
C PHE A 18 3.42 18.25 6.75
N PRO A 19 4.51 18.86 7.29
CA PRO A 19 4.39 19.94 8.26
C PRO A 19 3.72 21.19 7.66
N ALA A 20 2.91 21.88 8.46
CA ALA A 20 2.35 23.16 8.05
C ALA A 20 3.45 24.19 7.76
N GLY A 21 3.30 24.97 6.69
CA GLY A 21 4.27 26.00 6.28
C GLY A 21 5.42 25.51 5.40
N GLN A 22 5.51 24.20 5.11
CA GLN A 22 6.41 23.70 4.07
C GLN A 22 5.71 23.67 2.70
N PRO A 23 6.45 23.86 1.59
CA PRO A 23 5.89 23.74 0.25
C PRO A 23 5.27 22.36 0.05
N ASN A 24 4.08 22.30 -0.56
CA ASN A 24 3.43 21.04 -0.90
C ASN A 24 4.39 20.24 -1.83
N PRO A 25 4.83 19.03 -1.43
CA PRO A 25 5.78 18.26 -2.23
C PRO A 25 5.31 17.93 -3.63
N LEU A 26 3.99 17.86 -3.86
CA LEU A 26 3.44 17.69 -5.19
C LEU A 26 3.57 18.99 -6.00
N GLU A 27 3.14 20.13 -5.46
CA GLU A 27 3.20 21.43 -6.15
C GLU A 27 4.64 21.89 -6.43
N ALA A 28 5.61 21.42 -5.65
CA ALA A 28 7.03 21.69 -5.85
C ALA A 28 7.63 20.96 -7.07
N LEU A 29 6.95 19.97 -7.64
CA LEU A 29 7.38 19.27 -8.85
C LEU A 29 6.99 20.04 -10.12
N ALA A 30 7.73 19.81 -11.21
CA ALA A 30 7.32 20.28 -12.53
C ALA A 30 5.95 19.70 -12.93
N PRO A 31 5.11 20.42 -13.72
CA PRO A 31 3.74 20.00 -14.00
C PRO A 31 3.58 18.57 -14.56
N ASP A 32 4.50 18.15 -15.44
CA ASP A 32 4.53 16.79 -15.98
C ASP A 32 4.82 15.74 -14.88
N LEU A 33 5.72 16.07 -13.95
CA LEU A 33 6.06 15.20 -12.82
C LEU A 33 4.95 15.16 -11.77
N GLN A 34 4.13 16.22 -11.64
CA GLN A 34 2.94 16.20 -10.79
C GLN A 34 1.94 15.17 -11.28
N GLU A 35 1.68 15.15 -12.59
CA GLU A 35 0.73 14.20 -13.16
C GLU A 35 1.22 12.76 -13.01
N ARG A 36 2.50 12.51 -13.31
CA ARG A 36 3.11 11.20 -13.09
C ARG A 36 3.11 10.76 -11.62
N ALA A 37 3.21 11.71 -10.68
CA ALA A 37 3.12 11.41 -9.26
C ALA A 37 1.69 11.02 -8.85
N ARG A 38 0.65 11.64 -9.43
CA ARG A 38 -0.75 11.23 -9.23
C ARG A 38 -1.01 9.85 -9.82
N GLU A 39 -0.53 9.59 -11.04
CA GLU A 39 -0.62 8.26 -11.66
C GLU A 39 0.01 7.17 -10.76
N ALA A 40 1.19 7.43 -10.20
CA ALA A 40 1.83 6.50 -9.28
C ALA A 40 1.01 6.27 -8.00
N ALA A 41 0.41 7.33 -7.44
CA ALA A 41 -0.46 7.25 -6.27
C ALA A 41 -1.71 6.41 -6.56
N GLU A 42 -2.36 6.63 -7.70
CA GLU A 42 -3.51 5.85 -8.15
C GLU A 42 -3.17 4.38 -8.38
N MET A 43 -2.03 4.09 -9.01
CA MET A 43 -1.55 2.69 -9.17
C MET A 43 -1.38 1.99 -7.82
N ILE A 44 -0.83 2.67 -6.82
CA ILE A 44 -0.66 2.13 -5.46
C ILE A 44 -2.03 1.92 -4.79
N LEU A 45 -2.94 2.89 -4.90
CA LEU A 45 -4.29 2.79 -4.33
C LEU A 45 -5.06 1.61 -4.94
N ASN A 46 -5.09 1.50 -6.27
CA ASN A 46 -5.77 0.43 -6.98
C ASN A 46 -5.21 -0.96 -6.59
N ALA A 47 -3.89 -1.10 -6.51
CA ALA A 47 -3.26 -2.34 -6.08
C ALA A 47 -3.58 -2.69 -4.61
N HIS A 48 -3.68 -1.68 -3.74
CA HIS A 48 -4.09 -1.89 -2.35
C HIS A 48 -5.56 -2.31 -2.24
N GLU A 49 -6.44 -1.74 -3.06
CA GLU A 49 -7.86 -2.11 -3.12
C GLU A 49 -8.05 -3.55 -3.61
N ASP A 50 -7.35 -3.97 -4.67
CA ASP A 50 -7.35 -5.35 -5.15
C ASP A 50 -6.86 -6.33 -4.07
N TYR A 51 -5.69 -6.04 -3.47
CA TYR A 51 -5.17 -6.81 -2.34
C TYR A 51 -6.20 -6.95 -1.22
N SER A 52 -6.85 -5.84 -0.85
CA SER A 52 -7.84 -5.79 0.23
C SER A 52 -9.11 -6.58 -0.12
N ALA A 53 -9.56 -6.56 -1.37
CA ALA A 53 -10.67 -7.37 -1.85
C ALA A 53 -10.35 -8.87 -1.75
N ARG A 54 -9.22 -9.30 -2.31
CA ARG A 54 -8.75 -10.70 -2.28
C ARG A 54 -8.53 -11.20 -0.86
N PHE A 55 -7.98 -10.36 0.02
CA PHE A 55 -7.82 -10.72 1.44
C PHE A 55 -9.18 -10.90 2.12
N ARG A 56 -10.14 -10.00 1.87
CA ARG A 56 -11.51 -10.10 2.42
C ARG A 56 -12.18 -11.39 1.98
N GLU A 57 -12.11 -11.74 0.69
CA GLU A 57 -12.66 -13.00 0.17
C GLU A 57 -12.11 -14.22 0.90
N LEU A 58 -10.79 -14.30 1.07
CA LEU A 58 -10.14 -15.39 1.80
C LEU A 58 -10.63 -15.44 3.25
N THR A 59 -10.76 -14.30 3.93
CA THR A 59 -11.23 -14.26 5.33
C THR A 59 -12.72 -14.57 5.48
N ALA A 60 -13.57 -14.13 4.53
CA ALA A 60 -15.01 -14.38 4.56
C ALA A 60 -15.32 -15.89 4.42
N ALA A 61 -14.49 -16.63 3.66
CA ALA A 61 -14.65 -18.07 3.51
C ALA A 61 -14.32 -18.88 4.79
N ALA A 62 -13.63 -18.28 5.77
CA ALA A 62 -13.08 -19.00 6.91
C ALA A 62 -14.15 -19.68 7.77
N GLN A 63 -15.27 -19.00 8.03
CA GLN A 63 -16.37 -19.56 8.83
C GLN A 63 -16.94 -20.82 8.17
N GLY A 64 -17.30 -20.73 6.89
CA GLY A 64 -17.88 -21.88 6.19
C GLY A 64 -16.91 -23.06 6.07
N ILE A 65 -15.60 -22.80 5.93
CA ILE A 65 -14.57 -23.85 5.95
C ILE A 65 -14.58 -24.58 7.30
N PHE A 66 -14.61 -23.82 8.39
CA PHE A 66 -14.64 -24.35 9.74
C PHE A 66 -15.89 -25.20 10.01
N GLU A 67 -17.07 -24.68 9.65
CA GLU A 67 -18.36 -25.36 9.84
C GLU A 67 -18.41 -26.71 9.09
N ARG A 68 -17.82 -26.76 7.89
CA ARG A 68 -17.71 -28.00 7.10
C ARG A 68 -16.57 -28.92 7.53
N ARG A 69 -15.75 -28.53 8.51
CA ARG A 69 -14.56 -29.26 8.96
C ARG A 69 -13.55 -29.52 7.85
N ASP A 70 -13.48 -28.61 6.87
CA ASP A 70 -12.60 -28.73 5.71
C ASP A 70 -11.19 -28.20 6.05
N TRP A 71 -10.47 -28.96 6.86
CA TRP A 71 -9.18 -28.54 7.41
C TRP A 71 -8.10 -28.35 6.34
N ALA A 72 -8.15 -29.16 5.27
CA ALA A 72 -7.25 -29.02 4.14
C ALA A 72 -7.43 -27.66 3.45
N ARG A 73 -8.68 -27.25 3.19
CA ARG A 73 -8.98 -25.94 2.62
C ARG A 73 -8.65 -24.80 3.58
N GLY A 74 -8.85 -25.00 4.88
CA GLY A 74 -8.47 -24.02 5.91
C GLY A 74 -6.96 -23.75 5.90
N ARG A 75 -6.15 -24.81 5.86
CA ARG A 75 -4.68 -24.68 5.72
C ARG A 75 -4.31 -23.96 4.43
N TYR A 76 -4.86 -24.39 3.29
CA TYR A 76 -4.58 -23.76 2.00
C TYR A 76 -4.90 -22.25 2.02
N ASN A 77 -6.08 -21.86 2.51
CA ASN A 77 -6.49 -20.46 2.65
C ASN A 77 -5.50 -19.65 3.51
N ALA A 78 -5.09 -20.19 4.66
CA ALA A 78 -4.12 -19.53 5.52
C ALA A 78 -2.78 -19.30 4.81
N GLU A 79 -2.28 -20.29 4.07
CA GLU A 79 -1.05 -20.13 3.29
C GLU A 79 -1.20 -19.09 2.16
N GLN A 80 -2.36 -19.04 1.48
CA GLN A 80 -2.65 -18.02 0.47
C GLN A 80 -2.63 -16.62 1.08
N ARG A 81 -3.25 -16.42 2.26
CA ARG A 81 -3.25 -15.13 2.95
C ARG A 81 -1.86 -14.64 3.31
N VAL A 82 -0.95 -15.55 3.71
CA VAL A 82 0.44 -15.20 4.04
C VAL A 82 1.23 -14.76 2.80
N ARG A 83 0.97 -15.38 1.64
CA ARG A 83 1.64 -15.04 0.38
C ARG A 83 1.07 -13.79 -0.29
N LEU A 84 -0.24 -13.59 -0.20
CA LEU A 84 -0.99 -12.56 -0.92
C LEU A 84 -0.36 -11.16 -0.85
N TYR A 85 -0.01 -10.67 0.34
CA TYR A 85 0.59 -9.33 0.48
C TYR A 85 1.91 -9.20 -0.29
N ARG A 86 2.79 -10.21 -0.18
CA ARG A 86 4.08 -10.22 -0.85
C ARG A 86 3.91 -10.20 -2.37
N ASP A 87 3.00 -11.04 -2.86
CA ASP A 87 2.75 -11.19 -4.29
C ASP A 87 2.19 -9.88 -4.87
N SER A 88 1.19 -9.28 -4.21
CA SER A 88 0.63 -7.98 -4.61
C SER A 88 1.66 -6.85 -4.60
N VAL A 89 2.55 -6.80 -3.61
CA VAL A 89 3.62 -5.79 -3.55
C VAL A 89 4.65 -6.00 -4.65
N ASN A 90 5.05 -7.24 -4.93
CA ASN A 90 6.00 -7.55 -5.98
C ASN A 90 5.46 -7.21 -7.36
N GLU A 91 4.19 -7.54 -7.62
CA GLU A 91 3.49 -7.21 -8.85
C GLU A 91 3.41 -5.69 -9.05
N LEU A 92 2.99 -4.95 -8.02
CA LEU A 92 2.97 -3.49 -8.05
C LEU A 92 4.37 -2.90 -8.29
N ALA A 93 5.40 -3.40 -7.60
CA ALA A 93 6.77 -2.92 -7.77
C ALA A 93 7.28 -3.13 -9.20
N PHE A 94 6.95 -4.27 -9.82
CA PHE A 94 7.24 -4.55 -11.22
C PHE A 94 6.57 -3.53 -12.16
N HIS A 95 5.26 -3.28 -11.97
CA HIS A 95 4.53 -2.30 -12.79
C HIS A 95 5.03 -0.86 -12.58
N LEU A 96 5.28 -0.44 -11.35
CA LEU A 96 5.84 0.87 -11.06
C LEU A 96 7.24 1.03 -11.70
N HIS A 97 8.08 -0.01 -11.67
CA HIS A 97 9.38 0.03 -12.31
C HIS A 97 9.26 0.20 -13.84
N ALA A 98 8.35 -0.54 -14.47
CA ALA A 98 8.09 -0.43 -15.91
C ALA A 98 7.58 0.97 -16.31
N CYS A 99 6.70 1.56 -15.51
CA CYS A 99 6.13 2.88 -15.80
C CYS A 99 7.08 4.04 -15.49
N PHE A 100 7.84 3.98 -14.38
CA PHE A 100 8.56 5.14 -13.84
C PHE A 100 10.10 5.02 -13.94
N GLY A 101 10.66 3.84 -14.18
CA GLY A 101 12.08 3.62 -14.44
C GLY A 101 12.98 4.28 -13.39
N ALA A 102 13.87 5.17 -13.85
CA ALA A 102 14.83 5.89 -12.98
C ALA A 102 14.17 6.77 -11.90
N LYS A 103 12.88 7.17 -12.05
CA LYS A 103 12.16 7.92 -11.02
C LYS A 103 11.84 7.08 -9.78
N MET A 104 11.97 5.75 -9.86
CA MET A 104 11.82 4.85 -8.72
C MET A 104 12.73 5.20 -7.54
N THR A 105 13.89 5.81 -7.79
CA THR A 105 14.84 6.19 -6.74
C THR A 105 14.71 7.65 -6.30
N ASP A 106 13.83 8.43 -6.93
CA ASP A 106 13.66 9.86 -6.66
C ASP A 106 12.77 10.09 -5.44
N ARG A 107 13.38 10.52 -4.34
CA ARG A 107 12.65 10.82 -3.10
C ARG A 107 11.63 11.95 -3.27
N ALA A 108 11.94 12.98 -4.04
CA ALA A 108 11.03 14.13 -4.22
C ALA A 108 9.77 13.68 -4.97
N PHE A 109 9.94 12.87 -6.02
CA PHE A 109 8.83 12.25 -6.74
C PHE A 109 7.91 11.45 -5.81
N TRP A 110 8.44 10.57 -4.97
CA TRP A 110 7.64 9.76 -4.06
C TRP A 110 6.98 10.55 -2.93
N MET A 111 7.57 11.67 -2.49
CA MET A 111 6.91 12.58 -1.57
C MET A 111 5.74 13.31 -2.24
N GLY A 112 5.87 13.66 -3.53
CA GLY A 112 4.77 14.17 -4.33
C GLY A 112 3.65 13.14 -4.50
N ALA A 113 3.99 11.90 -4.88
CA ALA A 113 3.02 10.82 -5.04
C ALA A 113 2.31 10.45 -3.73
N ARG A 114 3.02 10.51 -2.59
CA ARG A 114 2.39 10.30 -1.27
C ARG A 114 1.41 11.42 -0.90
N ARG A 115 1.59 12.62 -1.45
CA ARG A 115 0.81 13.82 -1.11
C ARG A 115 -0.41 13.99 -2.02
N ALA A 116 -0.31 13.55 -3.27
CA ALA A 116 -1.41 13.40 -4.22
C ALA A 116 -2.57 12.63 -3.57
#